data_AF-A0A0G4N9H1-F1
#
_entry.id   AF-A0A0G4N9H1-F1
#
_cell.length_a   1.000
_cell.length_b   1.000
_cell.length_c   1.000
_cell.angle_alpha   90.00
_cell.angle_beta   90.00
_cell.angle_gamma   90.00
#
_symmetry.space_group_name_H-M   'P 1'
#
loop_
_entity.id
_entity.type
_entity.pdbx_description
1 polymer ?
#
loop_
_entity_poly.entity_id
_entity_poly.type
_entity_poly.pdbx_seq_one_letter_code
_entity_poly.pdbx_strand_id
1 'polypeptide(L)'
;MSMLEFRTQGFNPYAVKYSPYNDSRLAVATSANYGIVGNGRVFALGLTARGIQVERTYDTNDAQYDLAWSEINENQLIVACGDGSIKLFDVGVKDFPVMNFHEHKRETFSVSWNPITKDTFVSSSWDGSIKLWSPTRQDSLRTLPIGSCTYSTAFQPSNPSIISAVSNGTGLSLLSVAQDEARQPLASAEFERKAFLDGAEYILKALPADLSPLELDRLRTSTPRALVLGRQGCPQGCNSSMPSAQCHWPCGHAAASSSSSARPRRSLLHRWVQAAVVQMFILAHLALPYVVLLARLAARAEREYNISHNLASAGWGLVHSIGAQVVKATGTLCGIGDGRVGQAIAEAVAWAVEGVSGGLSEGVGQGMVIMGASRQ
;
A
#
# COMPACT_ATOMS: atom_id res chain seq x y z
N MET A 1 -32.86 -0.79 -14.93
CA MET A 1 -31.55 -0.42 -15.52
C MET A 1 -30.56 -1.52 -15.16
N SER A 2 -29.90 -2.11 -16.16
CA SER A 2 -28.80 -3.06 -15.92
C SER A 2 -27.60 -2.31 -15.34
N MET A 3 -27.04 -2.80 -14.23
CA MET A 3 -25.82 -2.25 -13.65
C MET A 3 -24.66 -2.47 -14.63
N LEU A 4 -23.88 -1.41 -14.90
CA LEU A 4 -22.63 -1.53 -15.64
C LEU A 4 -21.53 -1.95 -14.67
N GLU A 5 -20.75 -2.97 -15.04
CA GLU A 5 -19.63 -3.47 -14.24
C GLU A 5 -18.34 -3.56 -15.06
N PHE A 6 -17.21 -3.28 -14.41
CA PHE A 6 -15.88 -3.46 -14.97
C PHE A 6 -14.97 -4.07 -13.90
N ARG A 7 -14.25 -5.14 -14.26
CA ARG A 7 -13.41 -5.87 -13.32
C ARG A 7 -11.93 -5.55 -13.54
N THR A 8 -11.31 -4.92 -12.55
CA THR A 8 -9.88 -4.65 -12.49
C THR A 8 -9.12 -5.92 -12.09
N GLN A 9 -8.87 -6.82 -13.04
CA GLN A 9 -8.25 -8.13 -12.75
C GLN A 9 -6.84 -7.96 -12.14
N GLY A 10 -6.64 -8.52 -10.94
CA GLY A 10 -5.35 -8.47 -10.23
C GLY A 10 -5.06 -7.16 -9.49
N PHE A 11 -5.95 -6.16 -9.58
CA PHE A 11 -5.79 -4.87 -8.93
C PHE A 11 -7.03 -4.47 -8.14
N ASN A 12 -6.83 -4.01 -6.91
CA ASN A 12 -7.87 -3.49 -6.04
C ASN A 12 -8.09 -2.00 -6.31
N PRO A 13 -9.32 -1.55 -6.58
CA PRO A 13 -9.61 -0.14 -6.79
C PRO A 13 -9.58 0.64 -5.47
N TYR A 14 -8.92 1.78 -5.48
CA TYR A 14 -8.80 2.69 -4.35
C TYR A 14 -9.61 3.98 -4.54
N ALA A 15 -9.57 4.54 -5.75
CA ALA A 15 -10.31 5.75 -6.08
C ALA A 15 -10.90 5.65 -7.48
N VAL A 16 -12.08 6.25 -7.64
CA VAL A 16 -12.78 6.42 -8.93
C VAL A 16 -13.26 7.85 -9.05
N LYS A 17 -12.98 8.51 -10.17
CA LYS A 17 -13.44 9.88 -10.45
C LYS A 17 -13.91 10.02 -11.90
N TYR A 18 -15.04 10.69 -12.08
CA TYR A 18 -15.51 11.11 -13.39
C TYR A 18 -14.67 12.26 -13.93
N SER A 19 -14.54 12.32 -15.25
CA SER A 19 -13.94 13.47 -15.91
C SER A 19 -14.88 14.68 -15.74
N PRO A 20 -14.34 15.87 -15.41
CA PRO A 20 -15.14 17.10 -15.34
C PRO A 20 -15.56 17.61 -16.72
N TYR A 21 -14.99 17.07 -17.80
CA TYR A 21 -15.25 17.48 -19.18
C TYR A 21 -16.16 16.51 -19.94
N ASN A 22 -16.02 15.21 -19.69
CA ASN A 22 -16.77 14.17 -20.39
C ASN A 22 -17.52 13.28 -19.40
N ASP A 23 -18.85 13.31 -19.47
CA ASP A 23 -19.76 12.51 -18.64
C ASP A 23 -19.59 11.01 -18.88
N SER A 24 -19.16 10.63 -20.09
CA SER A 24 -18.91 9.26 -20.48
C SER A 24 -17.49 8.79 -20.14
N ARG A 25 -16.69 9.54 -19.37
CA ARG A 25 -15.31 9.16 -19.03
C ARG A 25 -15.08 9.16 -17.52
N LEU A 26 -14.38 8.14 -17.04
CA LEU A 26 -13.96 8.04 -15.65
C LEU A 26 -12.57 7.42 -15.55
N ALA A 27 -11.86 7.70 -14.47
CA ALA A 27 -10.58 7.09 -14.16
C ALA A 27 -10.66 6.33 -12.85
N VAL A 28 -9.89 5.25 -12.76
CA VAL A 28 -9.78 4.40 -11.57
C VAL A 28 -8.31 4.20 -11.21
N ALA A 29 -7.94 4.57 -9.99
CA ALA A 29 -6.64 4.28 -9.40
C ALA A 29 -6.72 2.93 -8.70
N THR A 30 -5.79 2.05 -9.03
CA THR A 30 -5.81 0.68 -8.52
C THR A 30 -4.43 0.25 -8.07
N SER A 31 -4.40 -0.72 -7.17
CA SER A 31 -3.16 -1.24 -6.60
C SER A 31 -3.19 -2.76 -6.52
N ALA A 32 -2.07 -3.40 -6.82
CA ALA A 32 -1.91 -4.84 -6.61
C ALA A 32 -1.89 -5.18 -5.11
N ASN A 33 -2.20 -6.43 -4.76
CA ASN A 33 -2.13 -6.98 -3.41
C ASN A 33 -2.72 -6.07 -2.32
N TYR A 34 -3.94 -5.56 -2.54
CA TYR A 34 -4.64 -4.67 -1.62
C TYR A 34 -3.83 -3.41 -1.24
N GLY A 35 -2.99 -2.90 -2.15
CA GLY A 35 -2.21 -1.68 -1.96
C GLY A 35 -1.16 -1.74 -0.85
N ILE A 36 -0.82 -2.95 -0.37
CA ILE A 36 0.23 -3.16 0.63
C ILE A 36 1.60 -3.25 -0.05
N VAL A 37 1.69 -3.99 -1.16
CA VAL A 37 2.94 -4.19 -1.91
C VAL A 37 2.63 -4.41 -3.39
N GLY A 38 3.40 -3.75 -4.26
CA GLY A 38 3.46 -4.06 -5.68
C GLY A 38 2.97 -2.90 -6.55
N ASN A 39 2.81 -3.20 -7.83
CA ASN A 39 2.54 -2.18 -8.83
C ASN A 39 1.13 -1.59 -8.69
N GLY A 40 1.00 -0.34 -9.07
CA GLY A 40 -0.28 0.32 -9.28
C GLY A 40 -0.66 0.32 -10.76
N ARG A 41 -1.95 0.51 -11.01
CA ARG A 41 -2.48 0.65 -12.36
C ARG A 41 -3.59 1.70 -12.41
N VAL A 42 -3.44 2.68 -13.28
CA VAL A 42 -4.51 3.63 -13.59
C VAL A 42 -5.29 3.07 -14.77
N PHE A 43 -6.61 3.04 -14.67
CA PHE A 43 -7.51 2.78 -15.79
C PHE A 43 -8.23 4.06 -16.17
N ALA A 44 -8.09 4.53 -17.42
CA ALA A 44 -9.01 5.48 -18.02
C ALA A 44 -10.08 4.69 -18.77
N LEU A 45 -11.34 4.87 -18.36
CA LEU A 45 -12.49 4.07 -18.79
C LEU A 45 -13.52 4.97 -19.49
N GLY A 46 -14.08 4.47 -20.58
CA GLY A 46 -15.17 5.08 -21.34
C GLY A 46 -16.48 4.32 -21.12
N LEU A 47 -17.54 5.05 -20.80
CA LEU A 47 -18.90 4.55 -20.70
C LEU A 47 -19.54 4.57 -22.09
N THR A 48 -19.83 3.38 -22.64
CA THR A 48 -20.47 3.24 -23.95
C THR A 48 -21.81 2.52 -23.81
N ALA A 49 -22.65 2.58 -24.85
CA ALA A 49 -23.90 1.82 -24.90
C ALA A 49 -23.70 0.30 -24.78
N ARG A 50 -22.48 -0.21 -25.05
CA ARG A 50 -22.09 -1.62 -24.91
C ARG A 50 -21.47 -1.95 -23.55
N GLY A 51 -21.44 -0.99 -22.62
CA GLY A 51 -20.82 -1.10 -21.31
C GLY A 51 -19.53 -0.31 -21.15
N ILE A 52 -18.78 -0.61 -20.09
CA ILE A 52 -17.54 0.08 -19.74
C ILE A 52 -16.39 -0.49 -20.57
N GLN A 53 -15.70 0.38 -21.31
CA GLN A 53 -14.55 0.03 -22.14
C GLN A 53 -13.29 0.70 -21.61
N VAL A 54 -12.14 0.04 -21.74
CA VAL A 54 -10.85 0.62 -21.37
C VAL A 54 -10.38 1.52 -22.50
N GLU A 55 -10.27 2.82 -22.25
CA GLU A 55 -9.65 3.75 -23.18
C GLU A 55 -8.12 3.65 -23.08
N ARG A 56 -7.61 3.62 -21.84
CA ARG A 56 -6.17 3.60 -21.61
C ARG A 56 -5.82 2.99 -20.25
N THR A 57 -4.60 2.48 -20.16
CA THR A 57 -4.04 1.91 -18.92
C THR A 57 -2.63 2.45 -18.71
N TYR A 58 -2.28 2.69 -17.45
CA TYR A 58 -0.95 3.13 -17.04
C TYR A 58 -0.45 2.28 -15.89
N ASP A 59 0.70 1.66 -16.07
CA ASP A 59 1.35 0.90 -15.01
C ASP A 59 2.31 1.80 -14.23
N THR A 60 2.23 1.75 -12.90
CA THR A 60 3.15 2.42 -11.98
C THR A 60 3.91 1.41 -11.15
N ASN A 61 5.13 1.77 -10.75
CA ASN A 61 5.99 0.90 -9.96
C ASN A 61 5.49 0.67 -8.53
N ASP A 62 4.55 1.49 -8.06
CA ASP A 62 3.99 1.41 -6.72
C ASP A 62 2.48 1.64 -6.74
N ALA A 63 1.83 1.32 -5.63
CA ALA A 63 0.40 1.46 -5.36
C ALA A 63 -0.10 2.87 -5.66
N GLN A 64 -1.35 2.96 -6.11
CA GLN A 64 -2.07 4.21 -6.34
C GLN A 64 -3.23 4.32 -5.38
N TYR A 65 -3.26 5.38 -4.58
CA TYR A 65 -4.24 5.55 -3.50
C TYR A 65 -5.37 6.52 -3.85
N ASP A 66 -5.09 7.53 -4.68
CA ASP A 66 -6.09 8.49 -5.10
C ASP A 66 -5.77 9.06 -6.48
N LEU A 67 -6.76 9.68 -7.11
CA LEU A 67 -6.61 10.35 -8.40
C LEU A 67 -7.50 11.59 -8.47
N ALA A 68 -7.10 12.55 -9.31
CA ALA A 68 -7.93 13.69 -9.67
C ALA A 68 -7.72 14.02 -11.15
N TRP A 69 -8.82 14.36 -11.84
CA TRP A 69 -8.73 14.91 -13.19
C TRP A 69 -8.22 16.35 -13.13
N SER A 70 -7.50 16.76 -14.17
CA SER A 70 -7.12 18.15 -14.34
C SER A 70 -8.35 18.99 -14.62
N GLU A 71 -8.51 20.10 -13.91
CA GLU A 71 -9.56 21.08 -14.18
C GLU A 71 -9.16 22.07 -15.30
N ILE A 72 -7.93 21.96 -15.85
CA ILE A 72 -7.46 22.77 -17.00
C ILE A 72 -7.54 21.99 -18.31
N ASN A 73 -7.21 20.69 -18.27
CA ASN A 73 -7.04 19.89 -19.48
C ASN A 73 -7.85 18.58 -19.38
N GLU A 74 -8.74 18.38 -20.34
CA GLU A 74 -9.67 17.24 -20.44
C GLU A 74 -8.99 15.87 -20.50
N ASN A 75 -7.73 15.82 -20.96
CA ASN A 75 -7.00 14.57 -21.16
C ASN A 75 -5.98 14.33 -20.04
N GLN A 76 -5.84 15.23 -19.07
CA GLN A 76 -4.85 15.09 -18.02
C GLN A 76 -5.47 14.67 -16.69
N LEU A 77 -4.75 13.81 -15.97
CA LEU A 77 -5.12 13.36 -14.62
C LEU A 77 -3.86 13.19 -13.78
N ILE A 78 -4.00 13.43 -12.48
CA ILE A 78 -2.96 13.20 -11.48
C ILE A 78 -3.31 12.00 -10.61
N VAL A 79 -2.27 11.32 -10.14
CA VAL A 79 -2.39 10.12 -9.34
C VAL A 79 -1.43 10.19 -8.16
N ALA A 80 -1.92 9.86 -6.98
CA ALA A 80 -1.16 9.76 -5.75
C ALA A 80 -0.52 8.37 -5.63
N CYS A 81 0.81 8.31 -5.53
CA CYS A 81 1.54 7.04 -5.45
C CYS A 81 2.06 6.73 -4.04
N GLY A 82 2.22 5.44 -3.75
CA GLY A 82 2.78 4.92 -2.50
C GLY A 82 4.25 5.27 -2.27
N ASP A 83 5.02 5.52 -3.33
CA ASP A 83 6.41 5.96 -3.23
C ASP A 83 6.55 7.43 -2.79
N GLY A 84 5.44 8.13 -2.54
CA GLY A 84 5.41 9.56 -2.24
C GLY A 84 5.50 10.45 -3.49
N SER A 85 5.58 9.87 -4.68
CA SER A 85 5.42 10.65 -5.92
C SER A 85 3.96 10.94 -6.23
N ILE A 86 3.75 11.99 -6.99
CA ILE A 86 2.50 12.30 -7.66
C ILE A 86 2.81 12.31 -9.14
N LYS A 87 2.06 11.55 -9.92
CA LYS A 87 2.30 11.41 -11.36
C LYS A 87 1.16 12.07 -12.13
N LEU A 88 1.52 12.94 -13.06
CA LEU A 88 0.60 13.53 -14.04
C LEU A 88 0.64 12.68 -15.30
N PHE A 89 -0.51 12.18 -15.72
CA PHE A 89 -0.68 11.43 -16.96
C PHE A 89 -1.54 12.20 -17.93
N ASP A 90 -1.26 12.02 -19.22
CA ASP A 90 -2.08 12.53 -20.32
C ASP A 90 -2.61 11.34 -21.12
N VAL A 91 -3.93 11.25 -21.29
CA VAL A 91 -4.63 10.17 -21.99
C VAL A 91 -4.16 10.04 -23.44
N GLY A 92 -3.78 11.14 -24.08
CA GLY A 92 -3.30 11.16 -25.47
C GLY A 92 -1.86 10.71 -25.69
N VAL A 93 -1.00 10.82 -24.67
CA VAL A 93 0.37 10.27 -24.72
C VAL A 93 0.31 8.75 -24.54
N LYS A 94 1.40 7.97 -24.68
CA LYS A 94 1.41 6.53 -24.34
C LYS A 94 2.48 6.23 -23.28
N ASP A 95 2.21 5.22 -22.45
CA ASP A 95 3.13 4.52 -21.54
C ASP A 95 3.74 5.30 -20.36
N PHE A 96 4.01 6.60 -20.46
CA PHE A 96 4.73 7.36 -19.43
C PHE A 96 3.94 8.54 -18.84
N PRO A 97 4.22 8.93 -17.57
CA PRO A 97 3.72 10.18 -17.01
C PRO A 97 4.38 11.38 -17.69
N VAL A 98 3.61 12.46 -17.88
CA VAL A 98 4.07 13.74 -18.40
C VAL A 98 4.90 14.49 -17.37
N MET A 99 4.55 14.36 -16.09
CA MET A 99 5.27 14.99 -14.98
C MET A 99 5.27 14.08 -13.75
N ASN A 100 6.32 14.16 -12.94
CA ASN A 100 6.49 13.35 -11.73
C ASN A 100 6.91 14.23 -10.57
N PHE A 101 5.97 14.69 -9.75
CA PHE A 101 6.24 15.52 -8.58
C PHE A 101 6.69 14.61 -7.44
N HIS A 102 7.90 14.82 -6.92
CA HIS A 102 8.47 13.92 -5.91
C HIS A 102 9.18 14.72 -4.82
N GLU A 103 8.39 15.27 -3.89
CA GLU A 103 8.90 15.90 -2.67
C GLU A 103 8.40 15.24 -1.38
N HIS A 104 7.27 14.51 -1.43
CA HIS A 104 6.80 13.81 -0.25
C HIS A 104 7.75 12.66 0.08
N LYS A 105 7.99 12.46 1.38
CA LYS A 105 8.96 11.47 1.86
C LYS A 105 8.35 10.10 2.12
N ARG A 106 7.02 10.01 2.01
CA ARG A 106 6.20 8.83 2.30
C ARG A 106 4.96 8.85 1.40
N GLU A 107 4.20 7.76 1.47
CA GLU A 107 2.97 7.49 0.75
C GLU A 107 2.08 8.74 0.62
N THR A 108 1.70 9.08 -0.61
CA THR A 108 0.71 10.14 -0.87
C THR A 108 -0.67 9.51 -0.88
N PHE A 109 -1.54 9.89 0.06
CA PHE A 109 -2.85 9.25 0.20
C PHE A 109 -3.97 9.90 -0.59
N SER A 110 -3.92 11.22 -0.77
CA SER A 110 -5.00 11.94 -1.44
C SER A 110 -4.47 13.09 -2.27
N VAL A 111 -5.14 13.33 -3.40
CA VAL A 111 -4.90 14.45 -4.29
C VAL A 111 -6.22 15.12 -4.65
N SER A 112 -6.24 16.45 -4.64
CA SER A 112 -7.42 17.24 -5.01
C SER A 112 -7.00 18.39 -5.91
N TRP A 113 -7.65 18.49 -7.06
CA TRP A 113 -7.50 19.65 -7.93
C TRP A 113 -8.35 20.82 -7.43
N ASN A 114 -7.91 22.06 -7.66
CA ASN A 114 -8.70 23.24 -7.31
C ASN A 114 -9.77 23.50 -8.39
N PRO A 115 -11.08 23.38 -8.08
CA PRO A 115 -12.13 23.56 -9.08
C PRO A 115 -12.36 25.02 -9.50
N ILE A 116 -11.87 25.98 -8.71
CA ILE A 116 -12.14 27.42 -8.91
C ILE A 116 -11.03 28.07 -9.74
N THR A 117 -9.79 28.03 -9.25
CA THR A 117 -8.66 28.66 -9.97
C THR A 117 -8.08 27.75 -11.03
N LYS A 118 -8.24 26.42 -10.88
CA LYS A 118 -7.82 25.37 -11.82
C LYS A 118 -6.32 25.26 -12.05
N ASP A 119 -5.53 26.26 -11.68
CA ASP A 119 -4.07 26.32 -11.82
C ASP A 119 -3.27 25.56 -10.75
N THR A 120 -3.96 25.02 -9.74
CA THR A 120 -3.34 24.41 -8.58
C THR A 120 -4.01 23.10 -8.18
N PHE A 121 -3.24 22.23 -7.56
CA PHE A 121 -3.73 21.03 -6.90
C PHE A 121 -3.01 20.82 -5.57
N VAL A 122 -3.63 20.06 -4.66
CA VAL A 122 -3.07 19.72 -3.34
C VAL A 122 -2.87 18.24 -3.23
N SER A 123 -1.90 17.85 -2.41
CA SER A 123 -1.67 16.47 -2.01
C SER A 123 -1.46 16.37 -0.51
N SER A 124 -1.89 15.24 0.06
CA SER A 124 -1.61 14.90 1.46
C SER A 124 -0.81 13.60 1.55
N SER A 125 0.18 13.57 2.44
CA SER A 125 1.06 12.42 2.61
C SER A 125 1.11 11.92 4.06
N TRP A 126 1.54 10.67 4.20
CA TRP A 126 1.91 10.07 5.47
C TRP A 126 3.13 10.74 6.12
N ASP A 127 3.90 11.55 5.39
CA ASP A 127 4.97 12.35 5.97
C ASP A 127 4.46 13.48 6.91
N GLY A 128 3.14 13.69 6.93
CA GLY A 128 2.46 14.67 7.76
C GLY A 128 2.52 16.10 7.22
N SER A 129 2.78 16.23 5.93
CA SER A 129 2.67 17.48 5.18
C SER A 129 1.55 17.43 4.16
N ILE A 130 0.96 18.60 3.91
CA ILE A 130 0.20 18.88 2.71
C ILE A 130 1.03 19.76 1.81
N LYS A 131 1.06 19.48 0.52
CA LYS A 131 1.76 20.30 -0.46
C LYS A 131 0.78 20.86 -1.48
N LEU A 132 0.98 22.12 -1.81
CA LEU A 132 0.28 22.83 -2.89
C LEU A 132 1.19 22.86 -4.10
N TRP A 133 0.66 22.49 -5.26
CA TRP A 133 1.40 22.31 -6.49
C TRP A 133 0.79 23.12 -7.63
N SER A 134 1.61 23.38 -8.64
CA SER A 134 1.16 23.83 -9.95
C SER A 134 1.53 22.77 -10.97
N PRO A 135 0.64 22.41 -11.92
CA PRO A 135 0.93 21.37 -12.92
C PRO A 135 2.04 21.77 -13.91
N THR A 136 2.43 23.04 -13.94
CA THR A 136 3.49 23.57 -14.81
C THR A 136 4.86 23.62 -14.14
N ARG A 137 4.95 23.34 -12.83
CA ARG A 137 6.16 23.46 -12.03
C ARG A 137 6.46 22.15 -11.29
N GLN A 138 7.70 21.70 -11.38
CA GLN A 138 8.14 20.47 -10.74
C GLN A 138 8.14 20.54 -9.21
N ASP A 139 8.44 21.71 -8.65
CA ASP A 139 8.51 21.94 -7.20
C ASP A 139 7.17 22.43 -6.63
N SER A 140 6.93 22.12 -5.36
CA SER A 140 5.74 22.59 -4.65
C SER A 140 5.76 24.11 -4.48
N LEU A 141 4.59 24.72 -4.65
CA LEU A 141 4.40 26.14 -4.38
C LEU A 141 4.55 26.45 -2.90
N ARG A 142 3.90 25.62 -2.06
CA ARG A 142 3.87 25.75 -0.60
C ARG A 142 3.80 24.37 0.05
N THR A 143 4.44 24.24 1.21
CA THR A 143 4.31 23.09 2.11
C THR A 143 3.62 23.54 3.39
N LEU A 144 2.56 22.84 3.77
CA LEU A 144 1.77 23.05 4.99
C LEU A 144 2.10 21.91 5.97
N PRO A 145 2.84 22.18 7.06
CA PRO A 145 3.19 21.16 8.04
C PRO A 145 2.03 20.91 9.00
N ILE A 146 1.38 19.74 8.91
CA ILE A 146 0.36 19.31 9.86
C ILE A 146 1.00 18.57 11.05
N GLY A 147 2.12 17.87 10.81
CA GLY A 147 2.86 17.13 11.83
C GLY A 147 2.25 15.77 12.20
N SER A 148 1.24 15.32 11.45
CA SER A 148 0.61 14.01 11.64
C SER A 148 0.14 13.42 10.32
N CYS A 149 0.01 12.09 10.26
CA CYS A 149 -0.40 11.34 9.08
C CYS A 149 -1.71 11.90 8.50
N THR A 150 -1.69 12.42 7.27
CA THR A 150 -2.85 13.06 6.66
C THR A 150 -3.42 12.17 5.56
N TYR A 151 -4.66 11.72 5.73
CA TYR A 151 -5.28 10.70 4.88
C TYR A 151 -6.10 11.30 3.73
N SER A 152 -6.70 12.45 3.94
CA SER A 152 -7.54 13.09 2.94
C SER A 152 -7.33 14.59 2.96
N THR A 153 -7.31 15.18 1.77
CA THR A 153 -7.33 16.62 1.61
C THR A 153 -8.25 16.99 0.44
N ALA A 154 -8.99 18.09 0.58
CA ALA A 154 -9.86 18.57 -0.47
C ALA A 154 -9.94 20.10 -0.46
N PHE A 155 -9.96 20.70 -1.64
CA PHE A 155 -10.29 22.11 -1.80
C PHE A 155 -11.75 22.38 -1.48
N GLN A 156 -12.03 23.53 -0.87
CA GLN A 156 -13.39 24.00 -0.77
C GLN A 156 -13.91 24.42 -2.17
N PRO A 157 -15.11 23.98 -2.59
CA PRO A 157 -15.63 24.26 -3.93
C PRO A 157 -16.06 25.72 -4.15
N SER A 158 -16.22 26.52 -3.09
CA SER A 158 -16.63 27.93 -3.16
C SER A 158 -15.51 28.93 -2.87
N ASN A 159 -14.46 28.53 -2.15
CA ASN A 159 -13.35 29.41 -1.80
C ASN A 159 -12.01 28.72 -2.14
N PRO A 160 -11.22 29.26 -3.09
CA PRO A 160 -10.00 28.61 -3.56
C PRO A 160 -8.87 28.62 -2.53
N SER A 161 -8.96 29.47 -1.50
CA SER A 161 -7.92 29.61 -0.47
C SER A 161 -8.12 28.65 0.71
N ILE A 162 -9.24 27.94 0.77
CA ILE A 162 -9.55 27.04 1.89
C ILE A 162 -9.33 25.60 1.46
N ILE A 163 -8.54 24.89 2.26
CA ILE A 163 -8.23 23.47 2.09
C ILE A 163 -8.68 22.77 3.37
N SER A 164 -9.44 21.69 3.20
CA SER A 164 -9.78 20.77 4.28
C SER A 164 -8.77 19.62 4.32
N ALA A 165 -8.48 19.14 5.52
CA ALA A 165 -7.51 18.08 5.77
C ALA A 165 -8.00 17.18 6.91
N VAL A 166 -7.83 15.87 6.75
CA VAL A 166 -8.13 14.88 7.79
C VAL A 166 -6.84 14.16 8.16
N SER A 167 -6.41 14.35 9.40
CA SER A 167 -5.18 13.78 9.92
C SER A 167 -5.40 12.97 11.19
N ASN A 168 -4.45 12.07 11.49
CA ASN A 168 -4.41 11.41 12.79
C ASN A 168 -4.20 12.43 13.90
N GLY A 169 -4.99 12.31 14.98
CA GLY A 169 -4.92 13.27 16.08
C GLY A 169 -5.54 14.62 15.75
N THR A 170 -6.62 14.64 14.94
CA THR A 170 -7.40 15.85 14.62
C THR A 170 -7.68 16.69 15.87
N GLY A 171 -7.98 16.05 17.00
CA GLY A 171 -8.18 16.73 18.28
C GLY A 171 -6.98 17.57 18.74
N LEU A 172 -5.76 17.03 18.65
CA LEU A 172 -4.54 17.76 19.01
C LEU A 172 -4.23 18.88 18.01
N SER A 173 -4.48 18.66 16.72
CA SER A 173 -4.30 19.68 15.69
C SER A 173 -5.26 20.86 15.89
N LEU A 174 -6.53 20.59 16.18
CA LEU A 174 -7.53 21.64 16.46
C LEU A 174 -7.17 22.44 17.73
N LEU A 175 -6.67 21.78 18.77
CA LEU A 175 -6.17 22.48 19.96
C LEU A 175 -4.95 23.36 19.66
N SER A 176 -4.02 22.90 18.81
CA SER A 176 -2.88 23.72 18.36
C SER A 176 -3.34 24.92 17.54
N VAL A 177 -4.27 24.73 16.61
CA VAL A 177 -4.85 25.81 15.80
C VAL A 177 -5.58 26.83 16.68
N ALA A 178 -6.34 26.38 17.67
CA ALA A 178 -6.98 27.27 18.63
C ALA A 178 -5.96 28.10 19.42
N GLN A 179 -4.84 27.49 19.86
CA GLN A 179 -3.76 28.20 20.55
C GLN A 179 -3.06 29.22 19.65
N ASP A 180 -2.82 28.87 18.38
CA ASP A 180 -2.18 29.77 17.42
C ASP A 180 -3.09 30.92 17.02
N GLU A 181 -4.39 30.68 16.87
CA GLU A 181 -5.39 31.73 16.65
C GLU A 181 -5.43 32.68 17.86
N ALA A 182 -5.45 32.17 19.09
CA ALA A 182 -5.45 33.00 20.31
C ALA A 182 -4.22 33.92 20.42
N ARG A 183 -3.12 33.61 19.73
CA ARG A 183 -1.92 34.46 19.66
C ARG A 183 -2.04 35.59 18.65
N GLN A 184 -3.00 35.54 17.73
CA GLN A 184 -3.14 36.56 16.69
C GLN A 184 -3.90 37.79 17.21
N PRO A 185 -3.46 39.01 16.85
CA PRO A 185 -4.08 40.25 17.33
C PRO A 185 -5.49 40.51 16.78
N LEU A 186 -5.92 39.78 15.74
CA LEU A 186 -7.25 39.90 15.10
C LEU A 186 -8.10 38.62 15.25
N ALA A 187 -7.78 37.79 16.25
CA ALA A 187 -8.41 36.50 16.46
C ALA A 187 -9.93 36.58 16.64
N SER A 188 -10.66 35.63 16.05
CA SER A 188 -12.09 35.49 16.32
C SER A 188 -12.33 34.57 17.52
N ALA A 189 -12.83 35.13 18.62
CA ALA A 189 -13.08 34.38 19.86
C ALA A 189 -14.08 33.21 19.67
N GLU A 190 -15.00 33.33 18.70
CA GLU A 190 -15.93 32.27 18.35
C GLU A 190 -15.22 31.08 17.69
N PHE A 191 -14.28 31.33 16.78
CA PHE A 191 -13.52 30.29 16.09
C PHE A 191 -12.55 29.61 17.06
N GLU A 192 -11.82 30.38 17.86
CA GLU A 192 -10.92 29.85 18.91
C GLU A 192 -11.68 28.88 19.82
N ARG A 193 -12.80 29.34 20.39
CA ARG A 193 -13.64 28.55 21.29
C ARG A 193 -14.17 27.29 20.60
N LYS A 194 -14.62 27.41 19.35
CA LYS A 194 -15.12 26.26 18.58
C LYS A 194 -14.02 25.24 18.31
N ALA A 195 -12.87 25.67 17.81
CA ALA A 195 -11.73 24.79 17.53
C ALA A 195 -11.24 24.09 18.80
N PHE A 196 -11.18 24.81 19.93
CA PHE A 196 -10.80 24.22 21.21
C PHE A 196 -11.78 23.15 21.70
N LEU A 197 -13.09 23.45 21.66
CA LEU A 197 -14.13 22.52 22.11
C LEU A 197 -14.22 21.29 21.23
N ASP A 198 -14.23 21.47 19.90
CA ASP A 198 -14.24 20.35 18.95
C ASP A 198 -12.99 19.48 19.15
N GLY A 199 -11.82 20.10 19.37
CA GLY A 199 -10.56 19.40 19.66
C GLY A 199 -10.61 18.57 20.95
N ALA A 200 -11.10 19.16 22.04
CA ALA A 200 -11.28 18.48 23.32
C ALA A 200 -12.30 17.34 23.24
N GLU A 201 -13.41 17.53 22.52
CA GLU A 201 -14.43 16.51 22.29
C GLU A 201 -13.85 15.28 21.59
N TYR A 202 -13.06 15.48 20.52
CA TYR A 202 -12.39 14.39 19.82
C TYR A 202 -11.45 13.59 20.74
N ILE A 203 -10.69 14.28 21.62
CA ILE A 203 -9.78 13.62 22.56
C ILE A 203 -10.56 12.81 23.60
N LEU A 204 -11.65 13.36 24.14
CA LEU A 204 -12.48 12.65 25.11
C LEU A 204 -13.16 11.42 24.49
N LYS A 205 -13.59 11.50 23.23
CA LYS A 205 -14.13 10.36 22.47
C LYS A 205 -13.08 9.27 22.21
N ALA A 206 -11.80 9.64 22.17
CA ALA A 206 -10.69 8.71 21.94
C ALA A 206 -10.19 8.02 23.22
N LEU A 207 -10.75 8.31 24.40
CA LEU A 207 -10.38 7.64 25.65
C LEU A 207 -10.66 6.13 25.61
N PRO A 208 -9.81 5.31 26.24
CA PRO A 208 -10.04 3.86 26.33
C PRO A 208 -11.33 3.56 27.10
N ALA A 209 -12.01 2.48 26.72
CA ALA A 209 -13.26 2.05 27.38
C ALA A 209 -13.01 1.45 28.77
N ASP A 210 -11.79 0.98 29.05
CA ASP A 210 -11.36 0.29 30.25
C ASP A 210 -10.50 1.17 31.17
N LEU A 211 -11.06 2.29 31.60
CA LEU A 211 -10.42 3.20 32.56
C LEU A 211 -10.39 2.61 33.97
N SER A 212 -9.22 2.61 34.62
CA SER A 212 -9.11 2.26 36.03
C SER A 212 -9.78 3.31 36.92
N PRO A 213 -10.21 2.96 38.15
CA PRO A 213 -10.84 3.91 39.07
C PRO A 213 -9.98 5.15 39.35
N LEU A 214 -8.65 4.99 39.37
CA LEU A 214 -7.70 6.07 39.58
C LEU A 214 -7.63 7.03 38.37
N GLU A 215 -7.62 6.50 37.15
CA GLU A 215 -7.60 7.32 35.93
C GLU A 215 -8.91 8.09 35.77
N LEU A 216 -10.02 7.45 36.12
CA LEU A 216 -11.34 8.06 36.09
C LEU A 216 -11.48 9.19 37.11
N ASP A 217 -10.90 9.03 38.31
CA ASP A 217 -10.83 10.09 39.31
C ASP A 217 -9.94 11.27 38.86
N ARG A 218 -8.79 10.98 38.21
CA ARG A 218 -7.94 12.01 37.59
C ARG A 218 -8.67 12.82 36.50
N LEU A 219 -9.46 12.15 35.66
CA LEU A 219 -10.24 12.84 34.63
C LEU A 219 -11.38 13.67 35.24
N ARG A 220 -12.05 13.18 36.29
CA ARG A 220 -13.11 13.91 37.01
C ARG A 220 -12.58 15.14 37.74
N THR A 221 -11.41 15.04 38.36
CA THR A 221 -10.78 16.17 39.05
C THR A 221 -10.26 17.23 38.07
N SER A 222 -9.86 16.81 36.87
CA SER A 222 -9.37 17.71 35.81
C SER A 222 -10.49 18.30 34.95
N THR A 223 -11.71 17.78 35.01
CA THR A 223 -12.85 18.28 34.23
C THR A 223 -13.59 19.40 34.99
N PRO A 224 -13.94 20.51 34.33
CA PRO A 224 -14.72 21.57 34.96
C PRO A 224 -16.03 21.05 35.55
N ARG A 225 -16.38 21.53 36.76
CA ARG A 225 -17.58 21.08 37.52
C ARG A 225 -18.89 21.16 36.73
N ALA A 226 -18.99 22.09 35.77
CA ALA A 226 -20.15 22.21 34.88
C ALA A 226 -20.42 20.96 34.03
N LEU A 227 -19.38 20.23 33.60
CA LEU A 227 -19.52 19.00 32.82
C LEU A 227 -19.86 17.77 33.68
N VAL A 228 -19.47 17.80 34.96
CA VAL A 228 -19.72 16.72 35.92
C VAL A 228 -21.16 16.74 36.44
N LEU A 229 -21.74 17.94 36.58
CA LEU A 229 -23.08 18.14 37.16
C LEU A 229 -24.21 18.15 36.13
N GLY A 230 -23.92 18.32 34.84
CA GLY A 230 -24.90 18.51 33.76
C GLY A 230 -25.79 17.30 33.41
N ARG A 231 -25.68 16.17 34.12
CA ARG A 231 -26.54 14.99 33.94
C ARG A 231 -27.26 14.53 35.21
N GLN A 232 -27.14 15.27 36.32
CA GLN A 232 -27.94 15.01 37.52
C GLN A 232 -29.24 15.82 37.46
N GLY A 233 -30.22 15.28 36.74
CA GLY A 233 -31.61 15.65 36.94
C GLY A 233 -32.13 15.08 38.27
N CYS A 234 -32.81 15.96 39.00
CA CYS A 234 -33.59 15.80 40.24
C CYS A 234 -32.87 15.78 41.59
N PRO A 235 -33.17 16.76 42.48
CA PRO A 235 -33.04 16.55 43.91
C PRO A 235 -34.08 15.51 44.34
N GLN A 236 -33.65 14.47 45.03
CA GLN A 236 -34.56 13.52 45.66
C GLN A 236 -35.40 14.28 46.72
N GLY A 237 -36.71 14.34 46.51
CA GLY A 237 -37.67 14.72 47.56
C GLY A 237 -38.59 15.91 47.27
N CYS A 238 -39.28 15.94 46.12
CA CYS A 238 -40.57 16.64 46.05
C CYS A 238 -41.69 15.60 46.11
N ASN A 239 -42.49 15.68 47.16
CA ASN A 239 -43.59 14.78 47.47
C ASN A 239 -44.64 14.75 46.35
N SER A 240 -45.19 13.54 46.17
CA SER A 240 -46.33 13.18 45.35
C SER A 240 -47.53 14.12 45.50
N SER A 241 -47.84 14.91 44.47
CA SER A 241 -49.20 15.25 44.05
C SER A 241 -49.18 16.25 42.89
N MET A 242 -49.22 15.77 41.65
CA MET A 242 -49.96 16.42 40.54
C MET A 242 -49.95 15.54 39.29
N PRO A 243 -51.01 15.59 38.45
CA PRO A 243 -51.23 14.62 37.39
C PRO A 243 -50.45 14.96 36.12
N SER A 244 -50.09 13.89 35.43
CA SER A 244 -49.49 13.82 34.11
C SER A 244 -50.22 14.63 33.03
N ALA A 245 -49.57 15.67 32.53
CA ALA A 245 -49.68 16.11 31.14
C ALA A 245 -48.46 16.94 30.80
N GLN A 246 -47.80 16.65 29.66
CA GLN A 246 -46.65 17.35 29.08
C GLN A 246 -45.26 16.90 29.57
N CYS A 247 -44.87 15.69 29.19
CA CYS A 247 -43.49 15.41 28.81
C CYS A 247 -43.49 14.85 27.38
N HIS A 248 -43.20 15.73 26.41
CA HIS A 248 -42.79 15.36 25.06
C HIS A 248 -41.27 15.34 25.06
N TRP A 249 -40.64 14.16 25.04
CA TRP A 249 -39.47 13.79 24.23
C TRP A 249 -39.22 12.27 24.43
N PRO A 250 -38.84 11.53 23.37
CA PRO A 250 -38.90 10.08 23.35
C PRO A 250 -37.64 9.44 23.96
N CYS A 251 -37.85 8.57 24.95
CA CYS A 251 -36.86 7.58 25.39
C CYS A 251 -36.68 6.52 24.30
N GLY A 252 -35.61 6.62 23.52
CA GLY A 252 -35.21 5.64 22.51
C GLY A 252 -34.24 4.59 23.08
N HIS A 253 -34.80 3.45 23.49
CA HIS A 253 -34.23 2.10 23.52
C HIS A 253 -32.77 1.88 23.99
N ALA A 254 -32.65 1.52 25.27
CA ALA A 254 -31.56 0.68 25.75
C ALA A 254 -31.69 -0.73 25.14
N ALA A 255 -30.81 -1.08 24.22
CA ALA A 255 -30.64 -2.44 23.75
C ALA A 255 -29.86 -3.25 24.80
N ALA A 256 -30.58 -4.19 25.41
CA ALA A 256 -30.16 -5.47 25.94
C ALA A 256 -28.69 -5.63 26.38
N SER A 257 -28.56 -5.78 27.70
CA SER A 257 -27.50 -6.52 28.38
C SER A 257 -27.07 -7.79 27.63
N SER A 258 -25.84 -7.83 27.13
CA SER A 258 -25.13 -9.08 26.89
C SER A 258 -24.02 -9.22 27.94
N SER A 259 -24.30 -10.09 28.90
CA SER A 259 -23.39 -10.83 29.76
C SER A 259 -21.89 -10.60 29.55
N SER A 260 -21.23 -10.20 30.63
CA SER A 260 -19.80 -10.33 30.88
C SER A 260 -19.27 -11.72 30.51
N SER A 261 -18.67 -11.84 29.33
CA SER A 261 -17.78 -12.95 28.98
C SER A 261 -16.37 -12.58 29.46
N ALA A 262 -16.02 -13.06 30.66
CA ALA A 262 -14.63 -13.08 31.11
C ALA A 262 -13.81 -13.89 30.09
N ARG A 263 -12.94 -13.23 29.33
CA ARG A 263 -12.02 -13.92 28.41
C ARG A 263 -11.09 -14.82 29.25
N PRO A 264 -10.97 -16.12 28.96
CA PRO A 264 -10.12 -17.01 29.73
C PRO A 264 -8.65 -16.61 29.55
N ARG A 265 -7.88 -16.64 30.66
CA ARG A 265 -6.43 -16.46 30.66
C ARG A 265 -5.82 -17.45 29.65
N ARG A 266 -5.36 -16.95 28.50
CA ARG A 266 -4.73 -17.77 27.45
C ARG A 266 -3.43 -18.37 28.00
N SER A 267 -3.23 -19.66 27.75
CA SER A 267 -2.11 -20.44 28.29
C SER A 267 -0.75 -19.89 27.85
N LEU A 268 0.26 -20.03 28.70
CA LEU A 268 1.63 -19.57 28.44
C LEU A 268 2.20 -20.17 27.14
N LEU A 269 1.80 -21.38 26.78
CA LEU A 269 2.14 -22.04 25.52
C LEU A 269 1.67 -21.26 24.29
N HIS A 270 0.45 -20.72 24.30
CA HIS A 270 -0.08 -19.94 23.17
C HIS A 270 0.74 -18.65 22.95
N ARG A 271 1.21 -18.04 24.05
CA ARG A 271 2.03 -16.82 23.99
C ARG A 271 3.45 -17.09 23.47
N TRP A 272 4.03 -18.23 23.82
CA TRP A 272 5.33 -18.68 23.29
C TRP A 272 5.27 -19.02 21.80
N VAL A 273 4.24 -19.77 21.37
CA VAL A 273 4.05 -20.10 19.96
C VAL A 273 3.83 -18.84 19.12
N GLN A 274 3.01 -17.91 19.61
CA GLN A 274 2.79 -16.63 18.92
C GLN A 274 4.09 -15.82 18.81
N ALA A 275 4.89 -15.74 19.87
CA ALA A 275 6.18 -15.04 19.84
C ALA A 275 7.17 -15.71 18.87
N ALA A 276 7.25 -17.04 18.85
CA ALA A 276 8.14 -17.78 17.96
C ALA A 276 7.78 -17.57 16.48
N VAL A 277 6.49 -17.56 16.14
CA VAL A 277 6.02 -17.30 14.78
C VAL A 277 6.38 -15.88 14.35
N VAL A 278 6.11 -14.88 15.19
CA VAL A 278 6.46 -13.47 14.90
C VAL A 278 7.96 -13.31 14.72
N GLN A 279 8.79 -13.92 15.57
CA GLN A 279 10.25 -13.84 15.49
C GLN A 279 10.80 -14.50 14.21
N MET A 280 10.17 -15.59 13.76
CA MET A 280 10.50 -16.23 12.48
C MET A 280 10.17 -15.32 11.29
N PHE A 281 9.00 -14.66 11.29
CA PHE A 281 8.63 -13.71 10.24
C PHE A 281 9.55 -12.48 10.20
N ILE A 282 9.98 -11.98 11.36
CA ILE A 282 10.94 -10.88 11.46
C ILE A 282 12.31 -11.30 10.90
N LEU A 283 12.81 -12.49 11.26
CA LEU A 283 14.07 -13.02 10.71
C LEU A 283 13.99 -13.23 9.19
N ALA A 284 12.85 -13.73 8.69
CA ALA A 284 12.64 -13.90 7.26
C ALA A 284 12.63 -12.56 6.51
N HIS A 285 11.95 -11.53 7.03
CA HIS A 285 11.94 -10.19 6.44
C HIS A 285 13.30 -9.50 6.54
N LEU A 286 14.07 -9.76 7.60
CA LEU A 286 15.43 -9.26 7.72
C LEU A 286 16.36 -9.92 6.71
N ALA A 287 16.23 -11.24 6.47
CA ALA A 287 17.10 -11.99 5.56
C ALA A 287 16.81 -11.73 4.07
N LEU A 288 15.54 -11.54 3.71
CA LEU A 288 15.10 -11.36 2.32
C LEU A 288 15.83 -10.24 1.54
N PRO A 289 16.04 -9.02 2.07
CA PRO A 289 16.80 -7.99 1.35
C PRO A 289 18.28 -8.38 1.15
N TYR A 290 18.89 -9.12 2.06
CA TYR A 290 20.28 -9.59 1.89
C TYR A 290 20.38 -10.67 0.82
N VAL A 291 19.40 -11.59 0.76
CA VAL A 291 19.33 -12.60 -0.30
C VAL A 291 19.17 -11.93 -1.67
N VAL A 292 18.28 -10.94 -1.79
CA VAL A 292 18.11 -10.18 -3.03
C VAL A 292 19.38 -9.40 -3.39
N LEU A 293 20.08 -8.84 -2.41
CA LEU A 293 21.33 -8.12 -2.63
C LEU A 293 22.46 -9.06 -3.11
N LEU A 294 22.59 -10.25 -2.50
CA LEU A 294 23.53 -11.29 -2.96
C LEU A 294 23.18 -11.77 -4.37
N ALA A 295 21.91 -11.96 -4.69
CA ALA A 295 21.47 -12.33 -6.03
C ALA A 295 21.81 -11.24 -7.07
N ARG A 296 21.65 -9.96 -6.72
CA ARG A 296 22.05 -8.84 -7.59
C ARG A 296 23.56 -8.75 -7.77
N LEU A 297 24.33 -8.98 -6.72
CA LEU A 297 25.80 -9.04 -6.79
C LEU A 297 26.26 -10.21 -7.67
N ALA A 298 25.66 -11.38 -7.51
CA ALA A 298 25.94 -12.55 -8.34
C ALA A 298 25.57 -12.29 -9.81
N ALA A 299 24.40 -11.71 -10.08
CA ALA A 299 23.98 -11.34 -11.45
C ALA A 299 24.90 -10.28 -12.08
N ARG A 300 25.45 -9.36 -11.28
CA ARG A 300 26.43 -8.37 -11.75
C ARG A 300 27.78 -9.03 -12.05
N ALA A 301 28.25 -9.91 -11.17
CA ALA A 301 29.47 -10.69 -11.39
C ALA A 301 29.34 -11.59 -12.63
N GLU A 302 28.17 -12.17 -12.89
CA GLU A 302 27.91 -12.96 -14.08
C GLU A 302 28.04 -12.13 -15.37
N ARG A 303 27.51 -10.89 -15.38
CA ARG A 303 27.64 -9.97 -16.52
C ARG A 303 29.07 -9.48 -16.74
N GLU A 304 29.86 -9.36 -15.68
CA GLU A 304 31.20 -8.79 -15.74
C GLU A 304 32.27 -9.85 -16.03
N TYR A 305 32.08 -11.09 -15.56
CA TYR A 305 33.07 -12.16 -15.66
C TYR A 305 32.63 -13.35 -16.54
N ASN A 306 31.40 -13.37 -17.09
CA ASN A 306 30.85 -14.45 -17.92
C ASN A 306 31.19 -15.84 -17.34
N ILE A 307 30.98 -15.99 -16.03
CA ILE A 307 31.45 -17.16 -15.27
C ILE A 307 30.78 -18.42 -15.79
N SER A 308 29.49 -18.37 -16.16
CA SER A 308 28.81 -19.51 -16.78
C SER A 308 29.44 -19.96 -18.09
N HIS A 309 29.89 -19.05 -18.95
CA HIS A 309 30.54 -19.40 -20.21
C HIS A 309 31.94 -19.98 -19.98
N ASN A 310 32.69 -19.44 -19.01
CA ASN A 310 34.01 -19.97 -18.65
C ASN A 310 33.92 -21.34 -17.95
N LEU A 311 32.91 -21.54 -17.10
CA LEU A 311 32.67 -22.84 -16.45
C LEU A 311 32.13 -23.89 -17.44
N ALA A 312 31.23 -23.48 -18.34
CA ALA A 312 30.72 -24.35 -19.40
C ALA A 312 31.80 -24.72 -20.42
N SER A 313 32.67 -23.78 -20.82
CA SER A 313 33.80 -24.06 -21.71
C SER A 313 34.90 -24.89 -21.05
N ALA A 314 35.19 -24.65 -19.76
CA ALA A 314 36.07 -25.51 -18.97
C ALA A 314 35.48 -26.94 -18.82
N GLY A 315 34.17 -27.03 -18.59
CA GLY A 315 33.43 -28.30 -18.57
C GLY A 315 33.47 -29.03 -19.91
N TRP A 316 33.22 -28.33 -21.02
CA TRP A 316 33.32 -28.88 -22.38
C TRP A 316 34.73 -29.35 -22.73
N GLY A 317 35.76 -28.62 -22.32
CA GLY A 317 37.16 -29.02 -22.52
C GLY A 317 37.54 -30.29 -21.75
N LEU A 318 37.04 -30.43 -20.52
CA LEU A 318 37.19 -31.65 -19.73
C LEU A 318 36.46 -32.84 -20.37
N VAL A 319 35.23 -32.65 -20.83
CA VAL A 319 34.46 -33.69 -21.53
C VAL A 319 35.15 -34.12 -22.82
N HIS A 320 35.68 -33.18 -23.61
CA HIS A 320 36.35 -33.50 -24.87
C HIS A 320 37.68 -34.24 -24.65
N SER A 321 38.46 -33.84 -23.65
CA SER A 321 39.74 -34.49 -23.31
C SER A 321 39.53 -35.89 -22.73
N ILE A 322 38.54 -36.08 -21.85
CA ILE A 322 38.17 -37.39 -21.32
C ILE A 322 37.58 -38.26 -22.44
N GLY A 323 36.71 -37.72 -23.29
CA GLY A 323 36.15 -38.42 -24.44
C GLY A 323 37.23 -38.90 -25.41
N ALA A 324 38.22 -38.06 -25.71
CA ALA A 324 39.34 -38.44 -26.57
C ALA A 324 40.25 -39.51 -25.94
N GLN A 325 40.44 -39.48 -24.61
CA GLN A 325 41.18 -40.51 -23.87
C GLN A 325 40.43 -41.85 -23.87
N VAL A 326 39.11 -41.83 -23.69
CA VAL A 326 38.24 -43.02 -23.74
C VAL A 326 38.24 -43.63 -25.14
N VAL A 327 38.06 -42.83 -26.20
CA VAL A 327 38.08 -43.33 -27.59
C VAL A 327 39.43 -43.94 -27.96
N LYS A 328 40.55 -43.34 -27.52
CA LYS A 328 41.89 -43.92 -27.72
C LYS A 328 42.08 -45.23 -26.96
N ALA A 329 41.64 -45.29 -25.70
CA ALA A 329 41.71 -46.50 -24.89
C ALA A 329 40.84 -47.63 -25.50
N THR A 330 39.62 -47.31 -25.95
CA THR A 330 38.73 -48.27 -26.62
C THR A 330 39.31 -48.75 -27.95
N GLY A 331 39.91 -47.88 -28.75
CA GLY A 331 40.59 -48.27 -30.00
C GLY A 331 41.76 -49.23 -29.78
N THR A 332 42.52 -49.05 -28.69
CA THR A 332 43.60 -49.97 -28.32
C THR A 332 43.12 -51.28 -27.70
N LEU A 333 41.97 -51.26 -27.01
CA LEU A 333 41.35 -52.46 -26.40
C LEU A 333 40.61 -53.33 -27.43
N CYS A 334 39.96 -52.74 -28.45
CA CYS A 334 39.39 -53.50 -29.56
C CYS A 334 40.44 -54.12 -30.50
N GLY A 335 41.71 -53.69 -30.41
CA GLY A 335 42.82 -54.31 -31.12
C GLY A 335 43.44 -55.51 -30.39
N ILE A 336 43.12 -55.72 -29.11
CA ILE A 336 43.67 -56.79 -28.28
C ILE A 336 42.53 -57.69 -27.79
N GLY A 337 42.21 -58.70 -28.59
CA GLY A 337 41.55 -59.93 -28.13
C GLY A 337 40.11 -60.13 -28.61
N ASP A 338 39.96 -60.96 -29.64
CA ASP A 338 38.72 -61.67 -29.95
C ASP A 338 38.37 -62.62 -28.79
N GLY A 339 37.35 -62.26 -28.01
CA GLY A 339 36.84 -63.10 -26.93
C GLY A 339 35.73 -62.45 -26.12
N ARG A 340 34.97 -63.26 -25.38
CA ARG A 340 33.81 -62.88 -24.53
C ARG A 340 34.07 -61.67 -23.60
N VAL A 341 35.34 -61.40 -23.26
CA VAL A 341 35.76 -60.25 -22.45
C VAL A 341 35.57 -58.93 -23.20
N GLY A 342 35.83 -58.89 -24.52
CA GLY A 342 35.62 -57.69 -25.33
C GLY A 342 34.15 -57.29 -25.44
N GLN A 343 33.25 -58.27 -25.52
CA GLN A 343 31.80 -58.02 -25.57
C GLN A 343 31.25 -57.52 -24.23
N ALA A 344 31.72 -58.08 -23.11
CA ALA A 344 31.37 -57.57 -21.77
C ALA A 344 31.88 -56.15 -21.53
N ILE A 345 33.07 -55.80 -22.03
CA ILE A 345 33.61 -54.44 -21.94
C ILE A 345 32.81 -53.48 -22.85
N ALA A 346 32.42 -53.92 -24.06
CA ALA A 346 31.59 -53.11 -24.96
C ALA A 346 30.21 -52.82 -24.36
N GLU A 347 29.56 -53.81 -23.73
CA GLU A 347 28.29 -53.62 -23.03
C GLU A 347 28.42 -52.71 -21.81
N ALA A 348 29.51 -52.83 -21.04
CA ALA A 348 29.78 -51.93 -19.92
C ALA A 348 30.01 -50.48 -20.37
N VAL A 349 30.68 -50.28 -21.52
CA VAL A 349 30.88 -48.95 -22.11
C VAL A 349 29.56 -48.40 -22.65
N ALA A 350 28.74 -49.21 -23.33
CA ALA A 350 27.42 -48.79 -23.81
C ALA A 350 26.51 -48.37 -22.66
N TRP A 351 26.46 -49.17 -21.58
CA TRP A 351 25.71 -48.85 -20.37
C TRP A 351 26.19 -47.57 -19.70
N ALA A 352 27.51 -47.34 -19.65
CA ALA A 352 28.07 -46.11 -19.08
C ALA A 352 27.76 -44.87 -19.93
N VAL A 353 27.81 -44.99 -21.27
CA VAL A 353 27.48 -43.90 -22.20
C VAL A 353 25.99 -43.56 -22.16
N GLU A 354 25.10 -44.56 -22.12
CA GLU A 354 23.67 -44.36 -21.97
C GLU A 354 23.31 -43.76 -20.61
N GLY A 355 23.94 -44.23 -19.52
CA GLY A 355 23.72 -43.70 -18.18
C GLY A 355 24.15 -42.25 -18.02
N VAL A 356 25.32 -41.88 -18.56
CA VAL A 356 25.85 -40.51 -18.47
C VAL A 356 25.09 -39.55 -19.40
N SER A 357 24.76 -39.96 -20.63
CA SER A 357 23.98 -39.12 -21.55
C SER A 357 22.53 -38.94 -21.09
N GLY A 358 21.90 -39.99 -20.55
CA GLY A 358 20.57 -39.94 -19.94
C GLY A 358 20.54 -39.00 -18.74
N GLY A 359 21.44 -39.19 -17.77
CA GLY A 359 21.50 -38.36 -16.56
C GLY A 359 21.82 -36.89 -16.84
N LEU A 360 22.65 -36.60 -17.85
CA LEU A 360 22.96 -35.22 -18.24
C LEU A 360 21.77 -34.53 -18.94
N SER A 361 21.05 -35.26 -19.80
CA SER A 361 19.85 -34.74 -20.48
C SER A 361 18.72 -34.41 -19.49
N GLU A 362 18.57 -35.25 -18.47
CA GLU A 362 17.54 -35.09 -17.43
C GLU A 362 17.91 -33.96 -16.46
N GLY A 363 19.20 -33.85 -16.09
CA GLY A 363 19.72 -32.78 -15.25
C GLY A 363 19.62 -31.39 -15.89
N VAL A 364 19.94 -31.27 -17.18
CA VAL A 364 19.79 -30.01 -17.93
C VAL A 364 18.31 -29.64 -18.11
N GLY A 365 17.45 -30.63 -18.38
CA GLY A 365 16.01 -30.44 -18.47
C GLY A 365 15.39 -29.90 -17.18
N GLN A 366 15.73 -30.49 -16.03
CA GLN A 366 15.26 -30.01 -14.74
C GLN A 366 15.83 -28.64 -14.37
N GLY A 367 17.10 -28.36 -14.69
CA GLY A 367 17.74 -27.06 -14.46
C GLY A 367 17.09 -25.92 -15.26
N MET A 368 16.67 -26.19 -16.50
CA MET A 368 15.96 -25.21 -17.34
C MET A 368 14.53 -24.93 -16.82
N VAL A 369 13.85 -25.92 -16.25
CA VAL A 369 12.53 -25.75 -15.63
C VAL A 369 12.61 -24.90 -14.35
N ILE A 370 13.68 -25.06 -13.57
CA ILE A 370 13.91 -24.27 -12.35
C ILE A 370 14.31 -22.82 -12.67
N MET A 371 14.97 -22.57 -13.80
CA MET A 371 15.35 -21.21 -14.24
C MET A 371 14.24 -20.44 -14.97
N GLY A 372 13.00 -20.96 -15.03
CA GLY A 372 11.84 -20.18 -15.48
C GLY A 372 11.84 -19.78 -16.97
N ALA A 373 12.61 -20.47 -17.81
CA ALA A 373 12.54 -20.30 -19.25
C ALA A 373 11.32 -21.06 -19.82
N SER A 374 10.12 -20.53 -19.60
CA SER A 374 8.94 -20.97 -20.35
C SER A 374 9.12 -20.60 -21.82
N ARG A 375 9.05 -21.61 -22.70
CA ARG A 375 8.99 -21.47 -24.16
C ARG A 375 7.90 -20.45 -24.55
N GLN A 376 8.29 -19.39 -25.25
CA GLN A 376 7.51 -18.82 -26.34
C GLN A 376 8.07 -19.37 -27.64
#